data_AF-A0A947C270-F1
#
_entry.id   AF-A0A947C270-F1
#
_cell.length_a   1.000
_cell.length_b   1.000
_cell.length_c   1.000
_cell.angle_alpha   90.00
_cell.angle_beta   90.00
_cell.angle_gamma   90.00
#
_symmetry.space_group_name_H-M   'P 1'
#
loop_
_entity.id
_entity.type
_entity.pdbx_description
1 polymer ?
#
loop_
_entity_poly.entity_id
_entity_poly.type
_entity_poly.pdbx_seq_one_letter_code
_entity_poly.pdbx_strand_id
1 'polypeptide(L)'
;MSILNSLIGPVTGLLDKFIEDKDKKNQIAYELSTMAEKHAQELLKGQLEVNKTEAAHKSLFVAGWRPAIGWICGLALFYSTILAPILGIWFTVPPVDSSLLTSVLMGMLGLGAMRTVEKTKNVQRER
;
A
#
# COMPACT_ATOMS: atom_id res chain seq x y z
N MET A 1 2.17 1.64 9.10
CA MET A 1 2.86 1.10 10.28
C MET A 1 1.87 0.25 11.04
N SER A 2 2.01 -1.07 10.95
CA SER A 2 1.00 -2.05 11.35
C SER A 2 0.94 -2.18 12.88
N ILE A 3 -0.28 -2.32 13.42
CA ILE A 3 -0.60 -2.60 14.83
C ILE A 3 0.23 -3.79 15.38
N LEU A 4 0.70 -4.66 14.49
CA LEU A 4 1.64 -5.74 14.80
C LEU A 4 2.94 -5.23 15.42
N ASN A 5 3.53 -4.12 14.94
CA ASN A 5 4.76 -3.56 15.53
C ASN A 5 4.53 -3.00 16.94
N SER A 6 3.32 -2.49 17.24
CA SER A 6 2.98 -2.04 18.59
C SER A 6 2.69 -3.17 19.57
N LEU A 7 2.38 -4.37 19.07
CA LEU A 7 2.16 -5.58 19.88
C LEU A 7 3.46 -6.35 20.15
N ILE A 8 4.50 -6.16 19.32
CA ILE A 8 5.80 -6.82 19.49
C ILE A 8 6.49 -6.35 20.79
N GLY A 9 6.48 -5.06 21.11
CA GLY A 9 7.13 -4.53 22.32
C GLY A 9 6.63 -5.18 23.62
N PRO A 10 5.31 -5.16 23.92
CA PRO A 10 4.73 -5.80 25.10
C PRO A 10 4.95 -7.33 25.13
N VAL A 11 4.88 -7.99 23.98
CA VAL A 11 5.08 -9.44 23.87
C VAL A 11 6.55 -9.81 24.12
N THR A 12 7.51 -9.00 23.69
CA THR A 12 8.94 -9.22 24.01
C THR A 12 9.27 -9.06 25.49
N GLY A 13 8.61 -8.14 26.20
CA GLY A 13 8.76 -7.99 27.65
C GLY A 13 8.16 -9.15 28.47
N LEU A 14 7.15 -9.83 27.93
CA LEU A 14 6.60 -11.06 28.52
C LEU A 14 7.45 -12.30 28.20
N LEU A 15 8.09 -12.34 27.03
CA LEU A 15 9.02 -13.40 26.64
C LEU A 15 10.34 -13.36 27.42
N ASP A 16 10.85 -12.16 27.76
CA ASP A 16 12.06 -12.01 28.61
C ASP A 16 11.90 -12.58 30.02
N LYS A 17 10.67 -12.80 30.49
CA LYS A 17 10.40 -13.39 31.81
C LYS A 17 10.31 -14.92 31.81
N PHE A 18 10.22 -15.55 30.63
CA PHE A 18 9.99 -17.00 30.49
C PHE A 18 10.99 -17.74 29.59
N ILE A 19 11.85 -17.02 28.85
CA ILE A 19 12.82 -17.64 27.93
C ILE A 19 14.18 -16.94 28.09
N GLU A 20 15.12 -17.63 28.74
CA GLU A 20 16.49 -17.15 29.03
C GLU A 20 17.47 -17.38 27.85
N ASP A 21 17.03 -18.12 26.81
CA ASP A 21 17.87 -18.62 25.72
C ASP A 21 17.73 -17.75 24.43
N LYS A 22 18.77 -16.94 24.14
CA LYS A 22 18.78 -15.94 23.05
C LYS A 22 18.54 -16.54 21.66
N ASP A 23 18.96 -17.78 21.43
CA ASP A 23 18.82 -18.43 20.11
C ASP A 23 17.37 -18.85 19.82
N LYS A 24 16.63 -19.31 20.83
CA LYS A 24 15.19 -19.61 20.69
C LYS A 24 14.37 -18.35 20.49
N LYS A 25 14.73 -17.23 21.13
CA LYS A 25 14.10 -15.92 20.92
C LYS A 25 14.29 -15.43 19.48
N ASN A 26 15.49 -15.58 18.92
CA ASN A 26 15.77 -15.21 17.53
C ASN A 26 15.04 -16.11 16.53
N GLN A 27 14.93 -17.43 16.81
CA GLN A 27 14.15 -18.35 16.00
C GLN A 27 12.65 -18.00 16.03
N ILE A 28 12.07 -17.79 17.20
CA ILE A 28 10.66 -17.41 17.34
C ILE A 28 10.39 -16.04 16.68
N ALA A 29 11.29 -15.06 16.84
CA ALA A 29 11.16 -13.77 16.17
C ALA A 29 11.22 -13.89 14.64
N TYR A 30 12.10 -14.76 14.13
CA TYR A 30 12.20 -15.05 12.69
C TYR A 30 10.97 -15.80 12.16
N GLU A 31 10.46 -16.79 12.89
CA GLU A 31 9.23 -17.49 12.54
C GLU A 31 8.03 -16.55 12.56
N LEU A 32 7.95 -15.65 13.55
CA LEU A 32 6.89 -14.65 13.66
C LEU A 32 6.96 -13.64 12.50
N SER A 33 8.15 -13.14 12.14
CA SER A 33 8.32 -12.26 10.98
C SER A 33 7.96 -12.97 9.68
N THR A 34 8.39 -14.23 9.53
CA THR A 34 8.08 -15.05 8.35
C THR A 34 6.58 -15.33 8.23
N MET A 35 5.89 -15.64 9.34
CA MET A 35 4.44 -15.83 9.35
C MET A 35 3.70 -14.53 9.05
N ALA A 36 4.13 -13.40 9.63
CA ALA A 36 3.56 -12.10 9.35
C ALA A 36 3.70 -11.70 7.87
N GLU A 37 4.87 -11.94 7.26
CA GLU A 37 5.09 -11.73 5.83
C GLU A 37 4.24 -12.65 4.97
N LYS A 38 4.14 -13.95 5.31
CA LYS A 38 3.27 -14.90 4.60
C LYS A 38 1.80 -14.49 4.64
N HIS A 39 1.29 -14.11 5.81
CA HIS A 39 -0.09 -13.64 5.95
C HIS A 39 -0.34 -12.34 5.16
N ALA A 40 0.59 -11.39 5.23
CA ALA A 40 0.50 -10.18 4.41
C ALA A 40 0.49 -10.52 2.91
N GLN A 41 1.35 -11.45 2.47
CA GLN A 41 1.41 -11.90 1.09
C GLN A 41 0.13 -12.63 0.65
N GLU A 42 -0.47 -13.46 1.51
CA GLU A 42 -1.73 -14.15 1.24
C GLU A 42 -2.89 -13.17 1.12
N LEU A 43 -2.99 -12.17 2.01
CA LEU A 43 -3.99 -11.11 1.90
C LEU A 43 -3.85 -10.32 0.59
N LEU A 44 -2.61 -9.99 0.20
CA LEU A 44 -2.34 -9.32 -1.08
C LEU A 44 -2.72 -10.19 -2.28
N LYS A 45 -2.45 -11.50 -2.22
CA LYS A 45 -2.87 -12.45 -3.26
C LYS A 45 -4.39 -12.55 -3.36
N GLY A 46 -5.10 -12.65 -2.23
CA GLY A 46 -6.56 -12.65 -2.21
C GLY A 46 -7.15 -11.38 -2.82
N GLN A 47 -6.58 -10.22 -2.52
CA GLN A 47 -6.96 -8.98 -3.18
C GLN A 47 -6.70 -9.04 -4.69
N LEU A 48 -5.53 -9.51 -5.15
CA LEU A 48 -5.22 -9.62 -6.58
C LEU A 48 -6.18 -10.57 -7.33
N GLU A 49 -6.58 -11.68 -6.71
CA GLU A 49 -7.54 -12.62 -7.30
C GLU A 49 -8.93 -12.01 -7.44
N VAL A 50 -9.40 -11.30 -6.42
CA VAL A 50 -10.66 -10.53 -6.49
C VAL A 50 -10.56 -9.50 -7.61
N ASN A 51 -9.47 -8.72 -7.65
CA ASN A 51 -9.28 -7.69 -8.68
C ASN A 51 -9.26 -8.28 -10.09
N LYS A 52 -8.64 -9.45 -10.28
CA LYS A 52 -8.59 -10.16 -11.57
C LYS A 52 -9.97 -10.64 -11.98
N THR A 53 -10.75 -11.14 -11.02
CA THR A 53 -12.12 -11.61 -11.23
C THR A 53 -13.07 -10.46 -11.55
N GLU A 54 -12.95 -9.34 -10.82
CA GLU A 54 -13.69 -8.10 -11.08
C GLU A 54 -13.36 -7.52 -12.45
N ALA A 55 -12.08 -7.49 -12.83
CA ALA A 55 -11.63 -7.02 -14.13
C ALA A 55 -12.12 -7.92 -15.29
N ALA A 56 -12.28 -9.23 -15.06
CA ALA A 56 -12.82 -10.17 -16.03
C ALA A 56 -14.36 -10.17 -16.09
N HIS A 57 -15.03 -9.42 -15.21
CA HIS A 57 -16.49 -9.41 -15.12
C HIS A 57 -17.11 -8.71 -16.34
N LYS A 58 -18.21 -9.27 -16.89
CA LYS A 58 -18.87 -8.74 -18.10
C LYS A 58 -19.48 -7.35 -17.93
N SER A 59 -19.80 -6.95 -16.70
CA SER A 59 -20.35 -5.62 -16.41
C SER A 59 -19.24 -4.56 -16.40
N LEU A 60 -19.37 -3.56 -17.26
CA LEU A 60 -18.47 -2.39 -17.32
C LEU A 60 -18.43 -1.62 -15.99
N PHE A 61 -19.49 -1.66 -15.20
CA PHE A 61 -19.49 -1.04 -13.86
C PHE A 61 -18.59 -1.79 -12.87
N VAL A 62 -18.50 -3.13 -12.98
CA VAL A 62 -17.70 -3.97 -12.08
C VAL A 62 -16.23 -4.04 -12.54
N ALA A 63 -15.99 -4.13 -13.84
CA ALA A 63 -14.62 -4.12 -14.37
C ALA A 63 -14.01 -2.71 -14.45
N GLY A 64 -14.85 -1.68 -14.59
CA GLY A 64 -14.43 -0.32 -14.92
C GLY A 64 -14.31 0.64 -13.75
N TRP A 65 -14.81 0.32 -12.54
CA TRP A 65 -14.74 1.26 -11.41
C TRP A 65 -13.30 1.60 -11.01
N ARG A 66 -12.40 0.61 -11.02
CA ARG A 66 -10.98 0.80 -10.67
C ARG A 66 -10.24 1.66 -11.69
N PRO A 67 -10.33 1.40 -13.02
CA PRO A 67 -9.85 2.33 -14.02
C PRO A 67 -10.47 3.72 -13.90
N ALA A 68 -11.79 3.82 -13.70
CA ALA A 68 -12.50 5.10 -13.60
C ALA A 68 -11.95 5.98 -12.48
N ILE A 69 -11.71 5.43 -11.29
CA ILE A 69 -11.07 6.16 -10.18
C ILE A 69 -9.66 6.61 -10.57
N GLY A 70 -8.89 5.74 -11.26
CA GLY A 70 -7.57 6.10 -11.78
C GLY A 70 -7.62 7.28 -12.76
N TRP A 71 -8.58 7.30 -13.69
CA TRP A 71 -8.79 8.39 -14.63
C TRP A 71 -9.19 9.68 -13.93
N ILE A 72 -10.11 9.62 -12.96
CA ILE A 72 -10.52 10.80 -12.17
C ILE A 72 -9.33 11.38 -11.40
N CYS A 73 -8.52 10.52 -10.76
CA CYS A 73 -7.34 10.96 -10.05
C CYS A 73 -6.28 11.56 -11.00
N GLY A 74 -6.03 10.92 -12.15
CA GLY A 74 -5.13 11.45 -13.18
C GLY A 74 -5.58 12.80 -13.74
N LEU A 75 -6.89 12.96 -14.00
CA LEU A 75 -7.47 14.23 -14.44
C LEU A 75 -7.40 15.30 -13.37
N ALA A 76 -7.63 14.96 -12.10
CA ALA A 76 -7.51 15.90 -10.98
C ALA A 76 -6.06 16.40 -10.81
N LEU A 77 -5.08 15.51 -11.00
CA LEU A 77 -3.67 15.90 -11.00
C LEU A 77 -3.31 16.74 -12.22
N PHE A 78 -3.77 16.37 -13.41
CA PHE A 78 -3.56 17.16 -14.62
C PHE A 78 -4.12 18.57 -14.47
N TYR A 79 -5.35 18.69 -13.96
CA TYR A 79 -5.95 19.98 -13.63
C TYR A 79 -5.11 20.75 -12.62
N SER A 80 -4.72 20.14 -11.50
CA SER A 80 -4.01 20.84 -10.43
C SER A 80 -2.59 21.25 -10.79
N THR A 81 -1.86 20.43 -11.54
CA THR A 81 -0.42 20.61 -11.78
C THR A 81 -0.09 21.28 -13.10
N ILE A 82 -0.95 21.14 -14.11
CA ILE A 82 -0.72 21.68 -15.45
C ILE A 82 -1.78 22.73 -15.78
N LEU A 83 -3.06 22.39 -15.68
CA LEU A 83 -4.13 23.27 -16.19
C LEU A 83 -4.34 24.52 -15.32
N ALA A 84 -4.37 24.38 -14.00
CA ALA A 84 -4.56 25.47 -13.05
C ALA A 84 -3.47 26.57 -13.14
N PRO A 85 -2.15 26.26 -13.18
CA PRO A 85 -1.13 27.30 -13.34
C PRO A 85 -1.16 27.98 -14.71
N ILE A 86 -1.52 27.26 -15.79
CA ILE A 86 -1.65 27.84 -17.13
C ILE A 86 -2.88 28.77 -17.19
N LEU A 87 -4.04 28.32 -16.73
CA LEU A 87 -5.27 29.12 -16.72
C LEU A 87 -5.18 30.28 -15.74
N GLY A 88 -4.38 30.16 -14.67
CA GLY A 88 -4.10 31.21 -13.69
C GLY A 88 -3.44 32.46 -14.27
N ILE A 89 -2.91 32.39 -15.50
CA ILE A 89 -2.34 33.55 -16.21
C ILE A 89 -3.45 34.48 -16.73
N TRP A 90 -4.61 33.93 -17.11
CA TRP A 90 -5.71 34.69 -17.74
C TRP A 90 -6.99 34.75 -16.88
N PHE A 91 -7.17 33.83 -15.93
CA PHE A 91 -8.39 33.70 -15.13
C PHE A 91 -8.08 33.40 -13.66
N THR A 92 -8.96 33.80 -12.75
CA THR A 92 -8.91 33.37 -11.35
C THR A 92 -9.42 31.94 -11.25
N VAL A 93 -8.50 30.98 -11.18
CA VAL A 93 -8.81 29.56 -11.10
C VAL A 93 -9.15 29.16 -9.66
N PRO A 94 -10.22 28.36 -9.43
CA PRO A 94 -10.56 27.86 -8.10
C PRO A 94 -9.40 27.06 -7.48
N PRO A 95 -9.08 27.28 -6.19
CA PRO A 95 -7.99 26.58 -5.53
C PRO A 95 -8.30 25.07 -5.45
N VAL A 96 -7.28 24.26 -5.72
CA VAL A 96 -7.36 22.80 -5.58
C VAL A 96 -6.76 22.39 -4.24
N ASP A 97 -7.43 21.48 -3.54
CA ASP A 97 -6.92 20.92 -2.30
C ASP A 97 -5.80 19.89 -2.57
N SER A 98 -4.56 20.36 -2.49
CA SER A 98 -3.35 19.54 -2.62
C SER A 98 -3.23 18.43 -1.55
N SER A 99 -3.88 18.60 -0.38
CA SER A 99 -3.90 17.58 0.68
C SER A 99 -4.73 16.38 0.25
N LEU A 100 -5.88 16.64 -0.38
CA LEU A 100 -6.76 15.59 -0.90
C LEU A 100 -6.08 14.83 -2.06
N LEU A 101 -5.39 15.52 -2.96
CA LEU A 101 -4.64 14.90 -4.06
C LEU A 101 -3.50 14.00 -3.57
N THR A 102 -2.71 14.47 -2.61
CA THR A 102 -1.59 13.69 -2.05
C THR A 102 -2.08 12.48 -1.25
N SER A 103 -3.18 12.61 -0.51
CA SER A 103 -3.83 11.49 0.19
C SER A 103 -4.34 10.40 -0.76
N VAL A 104 -5.03 10.77 -1.84
CA VAL A 104 -5.54 9.82 -2.84
C VAL A 104 -4.39 9.14 -3.59
N LEU A 105 -3.36 9.91 -3.98
CA LEU A 105 -2.15 9.38 -4.60
C LEU A 105 -1.47 8.34 -3.71
N MET A 106 -1.25 8.68 -2.44
CA MET A 106 -0.58 7.78 -1.50
C MET A 106 -1.43 6.53 -1.20
N GLY A 107 -2.76 6.67 -1.19
CA GLY A 107 -3.70 5.56 -1.10
C GLY A 107 -3.60 4.57 -2.26
N MET A 108 -3.45 5.06 -3.50
CA MET A 108 -3.31 4.18 -4.68
C MET A 108 -1.88 3.65 -4.89
N LEU A 109 -0.86 4.44 -4.58
CA LEU A 109 0.56 4.02 -4.66
C LEU A 109 1.00 3.14 -3.49
N GLY A 110 0.22 3.03 -2.42
CA GLY A 110 0.58 2.31 -1.19
C GLY A 110 1.04 0.86 -1.39
N LEU A 111 0.53 0.16 -2.41
CA LEU A 111 0.98 -1.19 -2.80
C LEU A 111 2.15 -1.17 -3.80
N GLY A 112 2.22 -0.15 -4.66
CA GLY A 112 3.31 0.04 -5.62
C GLY A 112 4.63 0.39 -4.93
N ALA A 113 4.58 1.22 -3.88
CA ALA A 113 5.75 1.60 -3.10
C ALA A 113 6.38 0.41 -2.36
N MET A 114 5.56 -0.49 -1.79
CA MET A 114 6.07 -1.68 -1.10
C MET A 114 6.80 -2.62 -2.06
N ARG A 115 6.27 -2.84 -3.27
CA ARG A 115 6.96 -3.62 -4.32
C ARG A 115 8.25 -2.95 -4.82
N THR A 116 8.27 -1.62 -4.93
CA THR A 116 9.49 -0.89 -5.28
C THR A 116 10.54 -1.02 -4.18
N VAL A 117 10.15 -0.96 -2.91
CA VAL A 117 11.07 -1.16 -1.77
C VAL A 117 11.61 -2.58 -1.74
N GLU A 118 10.79 -3.61 -2.01
CA GLU A 118 11.24 -5.00 -2.11
C GLU A 118 12.26 -5.19 -3.25
N LYS A 119 12.03 -4.54 -4.40
CA LYS A 119 12.93 -4.59 -5.57
C LYS A 119 14.25 -3.84 -5.31
N THR A 120 14.20 -2.68 -4.68
CA THR A 120 15.39 -1.91 -4.29
C THR A 120 16.23 -2.61 -3.22
N LYS A 121 15.60 -3.41 -2.36
CA LYS A 121 16.30 -4.19 -1.33
C LYS A 121 16.80 -5.56 -1.82
N ASN A 122 16.66 -5.91 -3.10
CA ASN A 122 17.05 -7.22 -3.66
C ASN A 122 16.48 -8.43 -2.89
N VAL A 123 15.33 -8.28 -2.23
CA VAL A 123 14.68 -9.38 -1.47
C VAL A 123 13.71 -10.17 -2.34
N GLN A 124 13.52 -9.76 -3.60
CA GLN A 124 12.79 -10.53 -4.60
C GLN A 124 13.58 -11.81 -4.89
N ARG A 125 13.25 -12.90 -4.18
CA ARG A 125 13.70 -14.23 -4.55
C ARG A 125 13.03 -14.56 -5.89
N GLU A 126 13.82 -14.53 -6.96
CA GLU A 126 13.42 -15.05 -8.26
C GLU A 126 12.86 -16.46 -8.07
N ARG A 127 11.65 -16.67 -8.58
CA ARG A 127 11.10 -17.99 -8.89
C ARG A 127 11.15 -18.15 -10.40
#